data_AF-A0A3R6K8R4-F1
#
_entry.id   AF-A0A3R6K8R4-F1
#
_cell.length_a   1.000
_cell.length_b   1.000
_cell.length_c   1.000
_cell.angle_alpha   90.00
_cell.angle_beta   90.00
_cell.angle_gamma   90.00
#
_symmetry.space_group_name_H-M   'P 1'
#
loop_
_entity.id
_entity.type
_entity.pdbx_description
1 polymer ?
#
loop_
_entity_poly.entity_id
_entity_poly.type
_entity_poly.pdbx_seq_one_letter_code
_entity_poly.pdbx_strand_id
1 'polypeptide(L)'
;MSYWTYINGTVTVSSMGRTTEESEYILKTVLNHLPRVTGSEGDMDVYIVRKNGDSSSISCDEFGQRTNNLITNRGIKSQRCGWLNVQNEYILVVNGSLRDREFEQTYREFIKWFIRLCKRVTCQNVLVEIWNGWDKRILIQNRNIQNEKYSWQSVFEAIHECPTWCNDSKEKYKEPNWCEFLMWESAKDSRYPMMLGYKYFRDKENDNEVQRRIRYQDKG
;
A
#
# COMPACT_ATOMS: atom_id res chain seq x y z
N MET A 1 -38.21 -13.62 -3.86
CA MET A 1 -37.77 -12.24 -4.21
C MET A 1 -36.26 -12.21 -4.13
N SER A 2 -35.58 -11.74 -5.18
CA SER A 2 -34.15 -11.45 -5.09
C SER A 2 -33.94 -10.20 -4.25
N TYR A 3 -33.07 -10.27 -3.25
CA TYR A 3 -32.66 -9.14 -2.43
C TYR A 3 -31.27 -8.69 -2.89
N TRP A 4 -31.09 -7.37 -3.00
CA TRP A 4 -29.88 -6.76 -3.54
C TRP A 4 -29.23 -5.91 -2.46
N THR A 5 -27.91 -5.97 -2.37
CA THR A 5 -27.12 -5.01 -1.59
C THR A 5 -26.10 -4.36 -2.51
N TYR A 6 -25.96 -3.05 -2.39
CA TYR A 6 -25.09 -2.24 -3.21
C TYR A 6 -23.94 -1.69 -2.37
N ILE A 7 -22.77 -1.59 -2.98
CA ILE A 7 -21.59 -0.91 -2.44
C ILE A 7 -21.14 0.11 -3.47
N ASN A 8 -20.97 1.36 -3.06
CA ASN A 8 -20.40 2.38 -3.93
C ASN A 8 -19.61 3.41 -3.12
N GLY A 9 -18.44 3.79 -3.61
CA GLY A 9 -17.67 4.85 -2.98
C GLY A 9 -16.22 4.93 -3.41
N THR A 10 -15.49 5.77 -2.70
CA THR A 10 -14.08 6.05 -2.98
C THR A 10 -13.24 5.96 -1.72
N VAL A 11 -12.03 5.45 -1.86
CA VAL A 11 -11.00 5.40 -0.82
C VAL A 11 -9.70 5.96 -1.37
N THR A 12 -9.17 7.02 -0.77
CA THR A 12 -7.80 7.46 -1.03
C THR A 12 -6.84 6.62 -0.21
N VAL A 13 -5.91 5.96 -0.90
CA VAL A 13 -4.88 5.12 -0.29
C VAL A 13 -3.48 5.61 -0.66
N SER A 14 -2.52 5.39 0.24
CA SER A 14 -1.10 5.53 -0.05
C SER A 14 -0.42 4.17 0.09
N SER A 15 0.24 3.74 -0.98
CA SER A 15 0.97 2.46 -1.03
C SER A 15 2.47 2.71 -0.92
N MET A 16 3.18 1.91 -0.14
CA MET A 16 4.63 1.99 -0.07
C MET A 16 5.27 1.60 -1.41
N GLY A 17 6.45 2.15 -1.68
CA GLY A 17 7.21 1.89 -2.89
C GLY A 17 8.32 2.92 -3.04
N ARG A 18 9.41 2.55 -3.70
CA ARG A 18 10.56 3.42 -3.99
C ARG A 18 10.39 4.14 -5.31
N THR A 19 9.57 3.60 -6.21
CA THR A 19 9.14 4.23 -7.46
C THR A 19 7.61 4.23 -7.56
N THR A 20 7.07 5.02 -8.48
CA THR A 20 5.63 5.05 -8.78
C THR A 20 5.16 3.68 -9.26
N GLU A 21 5.96 3.00 -10.08
CA GLU A 21 5.66 1.68 -10.62
C GLU A 21 5.67 0.60 -9.55
N GLU A 22 6.65 0.62 -8.64
CA GLU A 22 6.71 -0.33 -7.50
C GLU A 22 5.50 -0.11 -6.58
N SER A 23 5.15 1.15 -6.29
CA SER A 23 3.99 1.49 -5.46
C SER A 23 2.68 0.98 -6.05
N GLU A 24 2.49 1.13 -7.38
CA GLU A 24 1.30 0.61 -8.07
C GLU A 24 1.28 -0.92 -8.12
N TYR A 25 2.43 -1.56 -8.36
CA TYR A 25 2.56 -3.02 -8.34
C TYR A 25 2.18 -3.59 -6.97
N ILE A 26 2.69 -2.99 -5.89
CA ILE A 26 2.37 -3.39 -4.52
C ILE A 26 0.87 -3.23 -4.27
N LEU A 27 0.28 -2.09 -4.63
CA LEU A 27 -1.15 -1.85 -4.44
C LEU A 27 -2.02 -2.87 -5.19
N LYS A 28 -1.73 -3.14 -6.47
CA LYS A 28 -2.44 -4.16 -7.26
C LYS A 28 -2.33 -5.54 -6.61
N THR A 29 -1.14 -5.89 -6.15
CA THR A 29 -0.90 -7.17 -5.49
C THR A 29 -1.66 -7.26 -4.17
N VAL A 30 -1.63 -6.21 -3.35
CA VAL A 30 -2.41 -6.13 -2.10
C VAL A 30 -3.87 -6.40 -2.37
N LEU A 31 -4.47 -5.69 -3.35
CA LEU A 31 -5.89 -5.82 -3.70
C LEU A 31 -6.25 -7.24 -4.15
N ASN A 32 -5.41 -7.88 -4.97
CA ASN A 32 -5.61 -9.26 -5.41
C ASN A 32 -5.51 -10.29 -4.27
N HIS A 33 -4.82 -9.94 -3.17
CA HIS A 33 -4.69 -10.78 -1.98
C HIS A 33 -5.73 -10.46 -0.88
N LEU A 34 -6.68 -9.56 -1.12
CA LEU A 34 -7.75 -9.27 -0.16
C LEU A 34 -8.89 -10.30 -0.27
N PRO A 35 -9.65 -10.54 0.82
CA PRO A 35 -10.79 -11.45 0.79
C PRO A 35 -11.90 -10.91 -0.11
N ARG A 36 -12.56 -11.77 -0.87
CA ARG A 36 -13.62 -11.36 -1.80
C ARG A 36 -14.88 -10.88 -1.05
N VAL A 37 -15.56 -9.87 -1.59
CA VAL A 37 -16.91 -9.46 -1.18
C VAL A 37 -17.86 -9.93 -2.26
N THR A 38 -18.70 -10.91 -1.93
CA THR A 38 -19.31 -11.79 -2.94
C THR A 38 -20.81 -11.57 -3.12
N GLY A 39 -21.30 -11.78 -4.35
CA GLY A 39 -22.71 -11.81 -4.72
C GLY A 39 -22.99 -12.93 -5.73
N SER A 40 -24.26 -13.32 -5.91
CA SER A 40 -24.60 -14.44 -6.81
C SER A 40 -24.34 -14.15 -8.30
N GLU A 41 -24.34 -12.87 -8.69
CA GLU A 41 -24.09 -12.41 -10.07
C GLU A 41 -22.71 -11.77 -10.27
N GLY A 42 -21.88 -11.74 -9.24
CA GLY A 42 -20.57 -11.11 -9.29
C GLY A 42 -20.13 -10.59 -7.93
N ASP A 43 -18.83 -10.31 -7.84
CA ASP A 43 -18.24 -9.72 -6.66
C ASP A 43 -18.18 -8.20 -6.77
N MET A 44 -17.79 -7.56 -5.67
CA MET A 44 -17.41 -6.16 -5.67
C MET A 44 -16.17 -5.93 -6.53
N ASP A 45 -16.26 -4.98 -7.45
CA ASP A 45 -15.15 -4.48 -8.25
C ASP A 45 -14.39 -3.38 -7.51
N VAL A 46 -13.08 -3.30 -7.79
CA VAL A 46 -12.19 -2.26 -7.29
C VAL A 46 -11.40 -1.69 -8.46
N TYR A 47 -11.58 -0.41 -8.71
CA TYR A 47 -10.85 0.31 -9.76
C TYR A 47 -9.77 1.17 -9.12
N ILE A 48 -8.57 1.17 -9.72
CA ILE A 48 -7.44 1.98 -9.27
C ILE A 48 -7.32 3.20 -10.18
N VAL A 49 -7.42 4.39 -9.59
CA VAL A 49 -7.19 5.66 -10.28
C VAL A 49 -5.94 6.30 -9.68
N ARG A 50 -4.89 6.44 -10.50
CA ARG A 50 -3.66 7.14 -10.10
C ARG A 50 -3.93 8.63 -10.02
N LYS A 51 -3.51 9.29 -8.93
CA LYS A 51 -3.60 10.75 -8.82
C LYS A 51 -2.62 11.43 -9.77
N ASN A 52 -2.98 12.61 -10.25
CA ASN A 52 -2.08 13.46 -11.04
C ASN A 52 -1.01 14.08 -10.15
N GLY A 53 0.16 14.33 -10.74
CA GLY A 53 1.32 14.90 -10.05
C GLY A 53 2.04 13.86 -9.18
N ASP A 54 2.77 14.37 -8.19
CA ASP A 54 3.63 13.58 -7.32
C ASP A 54 3.24 13.83 -5.85
N SER A 55 3.28 12.79 -5.02
CA SER A 55 2.98 12.88 -3.59
C SER A 55 4.23 12.96 -2.73
N SER A 56 5.39 12.62 -3.29
CA SER A 56 6.67 12.68 -2.59
C SER A 56 7.81 13.03 -3.54
N SER A 57 8.87 13.62 -3.00
CA SER A 57 10.08 13.98 -3.73
C SER A 57 11.33 13.59 -2.93
N ILE A 58 12.30 12.97 -3.59
CA ILE A 58 13.53 12.47 -2.98
C ILE A 58 14.73 13.07 -3.71
N SER A 59 15.79 13.47 -3.00
CA SER A 59 16.99 14.08 -3.60
C SER A 59 17.98 13.06 -4.21
N CYS A 60 17.55 11.81 -4.32
CA CYS A 60 18.28 10.68 -4.88
C CYS A 60 17.31 9.75 -5.60
N ASP A 61 17.83 8.86 -6.42
CA ASP A 61 17.07 7.83 -7.13
C ASP A 61 16.59 6.71 -6.18
N GLU A 62 15.92 5.70 -6.74
CA GLU A 62 15.38 4.54 -6.01
C GLU A 62 16.45 3.74 -5.26
N PHE A 63 17.72 3.89 -5.66
CA PHE A 63 18.88 3.22 -5.08
C PHE A 63 19.65 4.12 -4.10
N GLY A 64 19.18 5.34 -3.85
CA GLY A 64 19.84 6.29 -2.96
C GLY A 64 21.00 7.06 -3.60
N GLN A 65 21.14 7.03 -4.93
CA GLN A 65 22.20 7.71 -5.65
C GLN A 65 21.75 9.05 -6.25
N ARG A 66 22.67 10.02 -6.28
CA ARG A 66 22.45 11.27 -7.02
C ARG A 66 22.84 11.06 -8.48
N THR A 67 21.84 10.93 -9.34
CA THR A 67 22.02 10.70 -10.78
C THR A 67 21.64 11.92 -11.60
N ASN A 68 22.19 12.02 -12.81
CA ASN A 68 21.82 13.08 -13.76
C ASN A 68 20.41 12.90 -14.34
N ASN A 69 19.66 11.86 -13.95
CA ASN A 69 18.31 11.59 -14.44
C ASN A 69 17.21 12.24 -13.57
N LEU A 70 17.58 12.80 -12.41
CA LEU A 70 16.65 13.48 -11.51
C LEU A 70 16.18 14.81 -12.10
N ILE A 71 14.95 15.24 -11.77
CA ILE A 71 14.28 16.37 -12.43
C ILE A 71 14.17 17.56 -11.47
N THR A 72 14.58 18.74 -11.93
CA THR A 72 14.40 20.00 -11.20
C THR A 72 12.96 20.50 -11.32
N ASN A 73 12.56 21.47 -10.50
CA ASN A 73 11.24 22.12 -10.58
C ASN A 73 10.94 22.80 -11.94
N ARG A 74 11.94 22.92 -12.82
CA ARG A 74 11.82 23.45 -14.19
C ARG A 74 11.69 22.36 -15.26
N GLY A 75 11.58 21.09 -14.87
CA GLY A 75 11.53 19.95 -15.81
C GLY A 75 12.89 19.57 -16.40
N ILE A 76 13.99 20.11 -15.87
CA ILE A 76 15.34 19.89 -16.42
C ILE A 76 16.06 18.81 -15.61
N LYS A 77 16.72 17.89 -16.31
CA LYS A 77 17.57 16.84 -15.71
C LYS A 77 18.80 17.44 -15.02
N SER A 78 19.06 17.07 -13.76
CA SER A 78 20.18 17.60 -12.97
C SER A 78 20.62 16.63 -11.87
N GLN A 79 21.92 16.36 -11.80
CA GLN A 79 22.50 15.56 -10.72
C GLN A 79 22.58 16.29 -9.38
N ARG A 80 22.76 17.62 -9.42
CA ARG A 80 23.03 18.43 -8.22
C ARG A 80 21.75 18.92 -7.54
N CYS A 81 20.73 19.24 -8.34
CA CYS A 81 19.52 19.92 -7.88
C CYS A 81 18.23 19.21 -8.31
N GLY A 82 18.32 18.03 -8.93
CA GLY A 82 17.16 17.25 -9.33
C GLY A 82 16.56 16.45 -8.18
N TRP A 83 15.29 16.11 -8.34
CA TRP A 83 14.52 15.26 -7.44
C TRP A 83 13.93 14.09 -8.23
N LEU A 84 13.85 12.93 -7.57
CA LEU A 84 12.98 11.85 -7.99
C LEU A 84 11.61 12.16 -7.41
N ASN A 85 10.64 12.43 -8.26
CA ASN A 85 9.27 12.60 -7.82
C ASN A 85 8.53 11.28 -7.98
N VAL A 86 7.78 10.91 -6.95
CA VAL A 86 7.05 9.64 -6.87
C VAL A 86 5.61 9.92 -6.51
N GLN A 87 4.71 9.26 -7.23
CA GLN A 87 3.29 9.22 -6.90
C GLN A 87 2.98 7.90 -6.18
N ASN A 88 2.65 8.01 -4.91
CA ASN A 88 2.29 6.87 -4.06
C ASN A 88 0.83 6.92 -3.59
N GLU A 89 0.07 7.94 -3.97
CA GLU A 89 -1.35 8.08 -3.64
C GLU A 89 -2.27 7.70 -4.81
N TYR A 90 -3.28 6.90 -4.49
CA TYR A 90 -4.26 6.37 -5.43
C TYR A 90 -5.67 6.56 -4.89
N ILE A 91 -6.62 6.68 -5.79
CA ILE A 91 -8.05 6.67 -5.48
C ILE A 91 -8.58 5.30 -5.90
N LEU A 92 -9.05 4.53 -4.94
CA LEU A 92 -9.79 3.30 -5.17
C LEU A 92 -11.26 3.65 -5.32
N VAL A 93 -11.88 3.23 -6.42
CA VAL A 93 -13.34 3.27 -6.58
C VAL A 93 -13.85 1.87 -6.32
N VAL A 94 -14.72 1.72 -5.33
CA VAL A 94 -15.37 0.45 -4.99
C VAL A 94 -16.78 0.47 -5.54
N ASN A 95 -17.16 -0.58 -6.26
CA ASN A 95 -18.48 -0.70 -6.84
C ASN A 95 -18.96 -2.15 -6.77
N GLY A 96 -20.18 -2.39 -6.30
CA GLY A 96 -20.73 -3.74 -6.28
C GLY A 96 -22.26 -3.71 -6.29
N SER A 97 -22.86 -4.50 -7.16
CA SER A 97 -24.31 -4.77 -7.18
C SER A 97 -24.52 -6.24 -6.84
N LEU A 98 -24.69 -6.55 -5.56
CA LEU A 98 -24.59 -7.91 -5.04
C LEU A 98 -25.99 -8.51 -4.86
N ARG A 99 -26.34 -9.45 -5.74
CA ARG A 99 -27.61 -10.18 -5.71
C ARG A 99 -27.59 -11.33 -4.70
N ASP A 100 -28.75 -11.60 -4.11
CA ASP A 100 -29.00 -12.65 -3.12
C ASP A 100 -28.10 -12.53 -1.89
N ARG A 101 -27.91 -11.27 -1.44
CA ARG A 101 -27.06 -10.91 -0.31
C ARG A 101 -27.79 -10.04 0.69
N GLU A 102 -27.82 -10.49 1.95
CA GLU A 102 -28.32 -9.67 3.05
C GLU A 102 -27.37 -8.52 3.35
N PHE A 103 -27.93 -7.40 3.82
CA PHE A 103 -27.16 -6.21 4.19
C PHE A 103 -26.04 -6.53 5.19
N GLU A 104 -26.36 -7.24 6.27
CA GLU A 104 -25.40 -7.55 7.35
C GLU A 104 -24.24 -8.43 6.85
N GLN A 105 -24.53 -9.35 5.94
CA GLN A 105 -23.54 -10.24 5.34
C GLN A 105 -22.55 -9.44 4.48
N THR A 106 -23.08 -8.59 3.61
CA THR A 106 -22.30 -7.69 2.75
C THR A 106 -21.47 -6.70 3.58
N TYR A 107 -22.07 -6.08 4.58
CA TYR A 107 -21.38 -5.17 5.49
C TYR A 107 -20.21 -5.86 6.19
N ARG A 108 -20.41 -7.06 6.73
CA ARG A 108 -19.36 -7.82 7.41
C ARG A 108 -18.22 -8.21 6.47
N GLU A 109 -18.52 -8.65 5.26
CA GLU A 109 -17.50 -8.97 4.25
C GLU A 109 -16.72 -7.72 3.82
N PHE A 110 -17.42 -6.62 3.57
CA PHE A 110 -16.79 -5.36 3.21
C PHE A 110 -15.87 -4.84 4.33
N ILE A 111 -16.31 -4.83 5.58
CA ILE A 111 -15.48 -4.38 6.72
C ILE A 111 -14.26 -5.28 6.89
N LYS A 112 -14.38 -6.60 6.69
CA LYS A 112 -13.21 -7.51 6.72
C LYS A 112 -12.23 -7.20 5.60
N TRP A 113 -12.72 -7.01 4.38
CA TRP A 113 -11.91 -6.59 3.23
C TRP A 113 -11.20 -5.27 3.52
N PHE A 114 -11.95 -4.29 4.03
CA PHE A 114 -11.47 -2.94 4.28
C PHE A 114 -10.43 -2.87 5.41
N ILE A 115 -10.66 -3.57 6.53
CA ILE A 115 -9.67 -3.64 7.62
C ILE A 115 -8.37 -4.29 7.13
N ARG A 116 -8.44 -5.34 6.30
CA ARG A 116 -7.23 -5.96 5.74
C ARG A 116 -6.50 -5.03 4.76
N LEU A 117 -7.23 -4.20 4.00
CA LEU A 117 -6.63 -3.14 3.19
C LEU A 117 -5.90 -2.13 4.09
N CYS A 118 -6.58 -1.56 5.10
CA CYS A 118 -6.02 -0.52 5.99
C CYS A 118 -4.79 -1.00 6.78
N LYS A 119 -4.73 -2.28 7.15
CA LYS A 119 -3.53 -2.87 7.76
C LYS A 119 -2.31 -2.80 6.83
N ARG A 120 -2.52 -3.08 5.54
CA ARG A 120 -1.46 -3.23 4.53
C ARG A 120 -1.03 -1.90 3.92
N VAL A 121 -1.98 -1.03 3.58
CA VAL A 121 -1.76 0.28 2.95
C VAL A 121 -2.42 1.38 3.77
N THR A 122 -1.89 2.60 3.71
CA THR A 122 -2.46 3.72 4.47
C THR A 122 -3.74 4.21 3.82
N CYS A 123 -4.84 4.28 4.57
CA CYS A 123 -6.14 4.77 4.08
C CYS A 123 -6.47 6.12 4.71
N GLN A 124 -6.65 7.17 3.89
CA GLN A 124 -6.82 8.56 4.37
C GLN A 124 -8.25 9.07 4.18
N ASN A 125 -8.73 9.19 2.94
CA ASN A 125 -10.08 9.70 2.69
C ASN A 125 -10.99 8.55 2.33
N VAL A 126 -11.91 8.20 3.22
CA VAL A 126 -12.83 7.08 3.06
C VAL A 126 -14.24 7.65 2.95
N LEU A 127 -14.93 7.30 1.86
CA LEU A 127 -16.34 7.61 1.67
C LEU A 127 -16.97 6.45 0.90
N VAL A 128 -17.54 5.50 1.64
CA VAL A 128 -18.18 4.31 1.05
C VAL A 128 -19.58 4.14 1.60
N GLU A 129 -20.53 3.98 0.70
CA GLU A 129 -21.91 3.73 1.02
C GLU A 129 -22.27 2.26 0.78
N ILE A 130 -23.00 1.66 1.72
CA ILE A 130 -23.61 0.34 1.56
C ILE A 130 -25.10 0.47 1.83
N TRP A 131 -25.94 -0.08 0.95
CA TRP A 131 -27.40 -0.01 1.11
C TRP A 131 -28.11 -1.19 0.46
N ASN A 132 -29.31 -1.54 0.95
CA ASN A 132 -30.12 -2.67 0.44
C ASN A 132 -31.25 -2.25 -0.52
N GLY A 133 -31.36 -0.96 -0.85
CA GLY A 133 -32.39 -0.42 -1.74
C GLY A 133 -33.77 -0.21 -1.11
N TRP A 134 -33.95 -0.58 0.16
CA TRP A 134 -35.23 -0.46 0.88
C TRP A 134 -35.13 0.51 2.05
N ASP A 135 -34.37 0.15 3.08
CA ASP A 135 -34.40 0.82 4.39
C ASP A 135 -33.02 0.90 5.05
N LYS A 136 -32.17 -0.11 4.88
CA LYS A 136 -30.83 -0.14 5.47
C LYS A 136 -29.83 0.57 4.58
N ARG A 137 -29.16 1.55 5.18
CA ARG A 137 -28.08 2.33 4.57
C ARG A 137 -27.04 2.65 5.64
N ILE A 138 -25.76 2.52 5.30
CA ILE A 138 -24.66 3.00 6.13
C ILE A 138 -23.64 3.74 5.27
N LEU A 139 -23.18 4.87 5.81
CA LEU A 139 -22.07 5.63 5.24
C LEU A 139 -20.82 5.40 6.09
N ILE A 140 -19.84 4.74 5.50
CA ILE A 140 -18.52 4.53 6.09
C ILE A 140 -17.66 5.72 5.67
N GLN A 141 -17.30 6.52 6.66
CA GLN A 141 -16.43 7.66 6.48
C GLN A 141 -15.31 7.64 7.51
N ASN A 142 -14.16 8.21 7.15
CA ASN A 142 -13.07 8.34 8.11
C ASN A 142 -13.47 9.27 9.26
N ARG A 143 -13.08 8.91 10.48
CA ARG A 143 -13.31 9.69 11.69
C ARG A 143 -12.05 9.67 12.53
N ASN A 144 -11.78 10.77 13.22
CA ASN A 144 -10.67 10.84 14.15
C ASN A 144 -10.99 10.07 15.43
N ILE A 145 -9.96 9.55 16.07
CA ILE A 145 -10.08 8.87 17.37
C ILE A 145 -10.48 9.92 18.43
N GLN A 146 -11.51 9.65 19.23
CA GLN A 146 -12.05 10.62 20.19
C GLN A 146 -11.20 10.80 21.47
N ASN A 147 -10.00 10.22 21.53
CA ASN A 147 -9.09 10.35 22.66
C ASN A 147 -8.16 11.56 22.46
N GLU A 148 -7.98 12.41 23.48
CA GLU A 148 -7.14 13.62 23.42
C GLU A 148 -5.76 13.37 22.80
N LYS A 149 -5.11 12.25 23.15
CA LYS A 149 -3.76 11.91 22.68
C LYS A 149 -3.68 11.66 21.16
N TYR A 150 -4.75 11.14 20.56
CA TYR A 150 -4.79 10.72 19.15
C TYR A 150 -5.93 11.39 18.38
N SER A 151 -6.38 12.54 18.84
CA SER A 151 -7.49 13.31 18.25
C SER A 151 -7.23 13.79 16.82
N TRP A 152 -5.98 13.78 16.39
CA TRP A 152 -5.54 14.07 15.03
C TRP A 152 -5.47 12.82 14.14
N GLN A 153 -5.39 11.63 14.72
CA GLN A 153 -5.21 10.38 13.99
C GLN A 153 -6.56 9.77 13.61
N SER A 154 -6.65 9.35 12.37
CA SER A 154 -7.80 8.62 11.83
C SER A 154 -7.90 7.20 12.43
N VAL A 155 -9.13 6.69 12.61
CA VAL A 155 -9.35 5.29 13.02
C VAL A 155 -8.68 4.30 12.05
N PHE A 156 -8.75 4.56 10.74
CA PHE A 156 -8.17 3.67 9.73
C PHE A 156 -6.65 3.81 9.62
N GLU A 157 -6.12 5.00 9.83
CA GLU A 157 -4.67 5.24 9.92
C GLU A 157 -4.06 4.51 11.12
N ALA A 158 -4.74 4.50 12.26
CA ALA A 158 -4.25 3.82 13.48
C ALA A 158 -4.17 2.28 13.36
N ILE A 159 -4.86 1.69 12.37
CA ILE A 159 -4.84 0.25 12.12
C ILE A 159 -3.69 -0.13 11.16
N HIS A 160 -3.07 0.84 10.50
CA HIS A 160 -1.98 0.60 9.57
C HIS A 160 -0.76 0.00 10.27
N GLU A 161 -0.27 -1.13 9.76
CA GLU A 161 0.93 -1.78 10.26
C GLU A 161 2.12 -1.06 9.64
N CYS A 162 2.73 -0.11 10.35
CA CYS A 162 3.86 0.65 9.78
C CYS A 162 5.03 -0.27 9.39
N PRO A 163 5.71 0.00 8.26
CA PRO A 163 6.90 -0.75 7.88
C PRO A 163 7.98 -0.75 8.96
N THR A 164 8.82 -1.80 8.98
CA THR A 164 9.87 -2.00 9.99
C THR A 164 10.85 -0.82 10.12
N TRP A 165 11.05 -0.04 9.05
CA TRP A 165 11.91 1.13 9.00
C TRP A 165 11.28 2.43 9.52
N CYS A 166 9.97 2.45 9.82
CA CYS A 166 9.27 3.66 10.29
C CYS A 166 9.19 3.77 11.83
N ASN A 167 9.33 2.67 12.57
CA ASN A 167 9.13 2.66 14.02
C ASN A 167 10.47 2.75 14.77
N ASP A 168 10.72 3.84 15.50
CA ASP A 168 11.88 4.00 16.39
C ASP A 168 11.72 3.28 17.76
N SER A 169 10.81 2.30 17.87
CA SER A 169 10.58 1.61 19.14
C SER A 169 11.83 0.85 19.58
N LYS A 170 12.14 0.94 20.88
CA LYS A 170 13.28 0.29 21.55
C LYS A 170 13.19 -1.26 21.60
N GLU A 171 12.21 -1.85 20.93
CA GLU A 171 12.00 -3.29 20.93
C GLU A 171 12.93 -3.98 19.93
N LYS A 172 13.50 -5.12 20.35
CA LYS A 172 14.50 -5.88 19.59
C LYS A 172 13.93 -6.56 18.34
N TYR A 173 12.60 -6.71 18.25
CA TYR A 173 11.91 -7.36 17.15
C TYR A 173 10.75 -6.48 16.68
N LYS A 174 10.65 -6.25 15.38
CA LYS A 174 9.57 -5.48 14.74
C LYS A 174 8.83 -6.42 13.80
N GLU A 175 7.52 -6.59 14.02
CA GLU A 175 6.69 -7.34 13.09
C GLU A 175 6.65 -6.59 11.74
N PRO A 176 7.00 -7.25 10.63
CA PRO A 176 7.02 -6.59 9.33
C PRO A 176 5.61 -6.36 8.80
N ASN A 177 5.43 -5.23 8.10
CA ASN A 177 4.22 -5.03 7.32
C ASN A 177 4.19 -6.09 6.20
N TRP A 178 2.99 -6.62 5.91
CA TRP A 178 2.79 -7.62 4.87
C TRP A 178 3.34 -7.20 3.50
N CYS A 179 3.35 -5.92 3.12
CA CYS A 179 3.85 -5.47 1.83
C CYS A 179 5.38 -5.49 1.73
N GLU A 180 6.13 -5.63 2.84
CA GLU A 180 7.60 -5.61 2.81
C GLU A 180 8.19 -6.78 2.01
N PHE A 181 7.52 -7.95 1.93
CA PHE A 181 8.03 -9.05 1.10
C PHE A 181 7.92 -8.79 -0.41
N LEU A 182 7.08 -7.83 -0.83
CA LEU A 182 6.94 -7.45 -2.24
C LEU A 182 8.05 -6.50 -2.70
N MET A 183 8.81 -5.96 -1.76
CA MET A 183 9.91 -5.05 -2.01
C MET A 183 11.21 -5.83 -2.16
N TRP A 184 12.13 -5.32 -2.98
CA TRP A 184 13.46 -5.94 -3.03
C TRP A 184 14.18 -5.81 -1.69
N GLU A 185 14.90 -6.86 -1.35
CA GLU A 185 15.80 -6.87 -0.20
C GLU A 185 17.00 -5.98 -0.49
N SER A 186 17.27 -5.05 0.41
CA SER A 186 18.40 -4.14 0.29
C SER A 186 19.67 -4.76 0.87
N ALA A 187 20.82 -4.39 0.30
CA ALA A 187 22.10 -4.60 0.95
C ALA A 187 22.13 -3.87 2.30
N LYS A 188 22.94 -4.36 3.23
CA LYS A 188 23.09 -3.75 4.56
C LYS A 188 23.54 -2.29 4.42
N ASP A 189 22.93 -1.41 5.21
CA ASP A 189 23.20 0.03 5.25
C ASP A 189 23.11 0.73 3.88
N SER A 190 22.33 0.16 2.95
CA SER A 190 22.19 0.64 1.58
C SER A 190 20.73 0.55 1.12
N ARG A 191 20.33 1.39 0.16
CA ARG A 191 19.04 1.25 -0.55
C ARG A 191 19.16 0.38 -1.79
N TYR A 192 20.38 0.00 -2.14
CA TYR A 192 20.67 -0.81 -3.32
C TYR A 192 20.18 -2.25 -3.12
N PRO A 193 19.55 -2.88 -4.14
CA PRO A 193 19.16 -4.28 -4.04
C PRO A 193 20.37 -5.18 -3.77
N MET A 194 20.24 -6.09 -2.81
CA MET A 194 21.31 -6.98 -2.36
C MET A 194 21.96 -7.76 -3.52
N MET A 195 21.13 -8.31 -4.42
CA MET A 195 21.56 -9.06 -5.61
C MET A 195 22.28 -8.20 -6.65
N LEU A 196 21.82 -6.97 -6.87
CA LEU A 196 22.54 -6.04 -7.76
C LEU A 196 23.85 -5.60 -7.10
N GLY A 197 23.85 -5.46 -5.77
CA GLY A 197 25.04 -5.10 -5.00
C GLY A 197 26.14 -6.15 -5.18
N TYR A 198 25.79 -7.43 -5.09
CA TYR A 198 26.68 -8.56 -5.37
C TYR A 198 27.23 -8.55 -6.81
N LYS A 199 26.44 -8.08 -7.77
CA LYS A 199 26.84 -8.01 -9.19
C LYS A 199 27.84 -6.88 -9.46
N TYR A 200 27.59 -5.70 -8.90
CA TYR A 200 28.29 -4.46 -9.30
C TYR A 200 29.32 -3.96 -8.28
N PHE A 201 29.20 -4.34 -7.02
CA PHE A 201 30.10 -3.90 -5.95
C PHE A 201 30.88 -5.08 -5.39
N ARG A 202 32.08 -4.80 -4.86
CA ARG A 202 32.91 -5.78 -4.14
C ARG A 202 32.73 -5.59 -2.64
N ASP A 203 31.54 -5.88 -2.14
CA ASP A 203 31.20 -5.77 -0.72
C ASP A 203 31.23 -7.16 -0.08
N LYS A 204 32.29 -7.45 0.66
CA LYS A 204 32.49 -8.77 1.28
C LYS A 204 31.33 -9.18 2.19
N GLU A 205 30.70 -8.25 2.90
CA GLU A 205 29.57 -8.59 3.79
C GLU A 205 28.34 -8.99 2.96
N ASN A 206 27.97 -8.15 1.99
CA ASN A 206 26.86 -8.44 1.08
C ASN A 206 27.09 -9.72 0.26
N ASP A 207 28.31 -9.91 -0.25
CA ASP A 207 28.68 -11.05 -1.10
C ASP A 207 28.57 -12.38 -0.32
N ASN A 208 29.04 -12.40 0.93
CA ASN A 208 28.92 -13.58 1.78
C ASN A 208 27.46 -13.94 2.07
N GLU A 209 26.60 -12.94 2.29
CA GLU A 209 25.18 -13.14 2.56
C GLU A 209 24.43 -13.66 1.33
N VAL A 210 24.68 -13.08 0.16
CA VAL A 210 24.11 -13.56 -1.11
C VAL A 210 24.54 -15.00 -1.39
N GLN A 211 25.84 -15.31 -1.24
CA GLN A 211 26.34 -16.68 -1.41
C GLN A 211 25.74 -17.66 -0.40
N ARG A 212 25.51 -17.23 0.85
CA ARG A 212 24.83 -18.05 1.86
C ARG A 212 23.40 -18.38 1.43
N ARG A 213 22.64 -17.42 0.88
CA ARG A 213 21.27 -17.61 0.40
C ARG A 213 21.18 -18.51 -0.82
N ILE A 214 22.07 -18.33 -1.80
CA ILE A 214 22.18 -19.22 -2.97
C ILE A 214 22.44 -20.67 -2.51
N ARG A 215 23.43 -20.87 -1.62
CA ARG A 215 23.71 -22.20 -1.04
C ARG A 215 22.55 -22.79 -0.25
N TYR A 216 21.65 -21.97 0.30
CA TYR A 216 20.47 -22.44 1.01
C TYR A 216 19.37 -22.88 0.04
N GLN A 217 19.17 -22.12 -1.05
CA GLN A 217 18.22 -22.46 -2.13
C GLN A 217 18.64 -23.73 -2.87
N ASP A 218 19.93 -23.92 -3.14
CA ASP A 218 20.44 -25.11 -3.84
C ASP A 218 20.34 -26.42 -3.01
N LYS A 219 20.04 -26.31 -1.72
CA LYS A 219 19.90 -27.46 -0.80
C LYS A 219 18.44 -27.89 -0.58
N GLY A 220 17.47 -27.15 -1.12
CA GLY A 220 16.04 -27.47 -1.06
C GLY A 220 15.58 -28.21 -2.30
#